data_AF-A0A7C9N2D3-F1
#
_entry.id   AF-A0A7C9N2D3-F1
#
_cell.length_a   1.000
_cell.length_b   1.000
_cell.length_c   1.000
_cell.angle_alpha   90.00
_cell.angle_beta   90.00
_cell.angle_gamma   90.00
#
_symmetry.space_group_name_H-M   'P 1'
#
loop_
_entity.id
_entity.type
_entity.pdbx_description
1 polymer ?
#
loop_
_entity_poly.entity_id
_entity_poly.type
_entity_poly.pdbx_seq_one_letter_code
_entity_poly.pdbx_strand_id
1 'polypeptide(L)'
;MTQEKPVVRLHLFFATENETAVILRQGPTRQFRLILWDRATDRFEDGQWLKQNVYVDRCDLSPDGRHFIFFALNGDWSGPGEGAYTVLSRPPYFTALALLPEGNTWGGGGRFLSNREYFAWGGKDIIGRAEGMERLLVLGQEQGKELGIYSVKGKRRPYDVSLLEKFPPPSHTAALDRYDTQGGVLSRRVGGNLVPIRDFNDMSFEPIRAPYDTRDDRQGWHPLDGEAGR
;
A
#
# COMPACT_ATOMS: atom_id res chain seq x y z
N MET A 1 -16.15 -6.18 -32.57
CA MET A 1 -15.29 -6.78 -31.53
C MET A 1 -15.82 -6.29 -30.20
N THR A 2 -16.42 -7.15 -29.39
CA THR A 2 -16.90 -6.79 -28.06
C THR A 2 -15.67 -6.55 -27.20
N GLN A 3 -15.40 -5.29 -26.84
CA GLN A 3 -14.26 -4.96 -25.98
C GLN A 3 -14.52 -5.62 -24.62
N GLU A 4 -13.71 -6.63 -24.28
CA GLU A 4 -13.85 -7.36 -23.02
C GLU A 4 -13.56 -6.40 -21.86
N LYS A 5 -14.46 -6.32 -20.88
CA LYS A 5 -14.30 -5.38 -19.75
C LYS A 5 -13.02 -5.73 -18.99
N PRO A 6 -12.17 -4.74 -18.65
CA PRO A 6 -10.93 -5.00 -17.94
C PRO A 6 -11.20 -5.61 -16.56
N VAL A 7 -10.45 -6.65 -16.21
CA VAL A 7 -10.61 -7.35 -14.93
C VAL A 7 -10.18 -6.44 -13.77
N VAL A 8 -11.12 -6.19 -12.85
CA VAL A 8 -10.85 -5.49 -11.60
C VAL A 8 -10.55 -6.50 -10.48
N ARG A 9 -9.45 -6.27 -9.76
CA ARG A 9 -9.06 -7.01 -8.55
C ARG A 9 -9.12 -6.08 -7.35
N LEU A 10 -9.57 -6.60 -6.22
CA LEU A 10 -9.59 -5.88 -4.96
C LEU A 10 -8.63 -6.57 -4.01
N HIS A 11 -7.66 -5.84 -3.48
CA HIS A 11 -6.74 -6.35 -2.47
C HIS A 11 -7.08 -5.67 -1.14
N LEU A 12 -7.40 -6.48 -0.13
CA LEU A 12 -7.94 -6.00 1.15
C LEU A 12 -6.85 -6.01 2.22
N PHE A 13 -6.73 -4.90 2.95
CA PHE A 13 -5.85 -4.74 4.09
C PHE A 13 -6.67 -4.31 5.29
N PHE A 14 -6.59 -5.04 6.41
CA PHE A 14 -7.39 -4.78 7.60
C PHE A 14 -6.53 -4.17 8.71
N ALA A 15 -7.03 -3.09 9.32
CA ALA A 15 -6.49 -2.59 10.57
C ALA A 15 -6.79 -3.61 11.69
N THR A 16 -5.84 -3.84 12.59
CA THR A 16 -5.98 -4.84 13.65
C THR A 16 -6.54 -4.26 14.95
N GLU A 17 -6.54 -2.93 15.11
CA GLU A 17 -7.03 -2.25 16.33
C GLU A 17 -8.41 -1.61 16.16
N ASN A 18 -8.99 -1.63 14.95
CA ASN A 18 -10.31 -1.06 14.69
C ASN A 18 -10.98 -1.62 13.41
N GLU A 19 -12.13 -1.06 13.06
CA GLU A 19 -12.94 -1.47 11.90
C GLU A 19 -12.50 -0.86 10.56
N THR A 20 -11.37 -0.14 10.54
CA THR A 20 -10.81 0.41 9.30
C THR A 20 -10.24 -0.71 8.43
N ALA A 21 -10.44 -0.58 7.13
CA ALA A 21 -9.76 -1.34 6.12
C ALA A 21 -9.38 -0.44 4.95
N VAL A 22 -8.41 -0.89 4.18
CA VAL A 22 -8.00 -0.27 2.93
C VAL A 22 -8.22 -1.27 1.81
N ILE A 23 -8.82 -0.79 0.73
CA ILE A 23 -9.00 -1.55 -0.51
C ILE A 23 -8.08 -0.94 -1.54
N LEU A 24 -7.14 -1.75 -2.02
CA LEU A 24 -6.32 -1.43 -3.17
C LEU A 24 -7.03 -2.01 -4.40
N ARG A 25 -7.82 -1.17 -5.07
CA ARG A 25 -8.55 -1.53 -6.30
C ARG A 25 -7.58 -1.47 -7.46
N GLN A 26 -7.41 -2.57 -8.18
CA GLN A 26 -6.52 -2.71 -9.33
C GLN A 26 -7.34 -2.97 -10.60
N GLY A 27 -7.19 -2.17 -11.65
CA GLY A 27 -7.81 -2.47 -12.94
C GLY A 27 -7.91 -1.26 -13.89
N PRO A 28 -7.58 -1.41 -15.19
CA PRO A 28 -6.75 -2.46 -15.79
C PRO A 28 -5.34 -2.52 -15.17
N THR A 29 -4.44 -3.35 -15.72
CA THR A 29 -3.08 -3.54 -15.20
C THR A 29 -2.38 -2.21 -14.90
N ARG A 30 -1.67 -2.13 -13.77
CA ARG A 30 -0.96 -0.94 -13.24
C ARG A 30 -1.82 0.25 -12.80
N GLN A 31 -3.14 0.15 -12.87
CA GLN A 31 -4.01 1.23 -12.43
C GLN A 31 -4.60 0.87 -11.08
N PHE A 32 -4.24 1.65 -10.08
CA PHE A 32 -4.62 1.43 -8.69
C PHE A 32 -5.41 2.61 -8.16
N ARG A 33 -6.43 2.34 -7.33
CA ARG A 33 -7.09 3.33 -6.48
C ARG A 33 -7.00 2.87 -5.04
N LEU A 34 -6.63 3.78 -4.14
CA LEU A 34 -6.63 3.53 -2.71
C LEU A 34 -7.98 3.98 -2.13
N ILE A 35 -8.68 3.09 -1.46
CA ILE A 35 -10.02 3.33 -0.94
C ILE A 35 -10.03 3.00 0.54
N LEU A 36 -10.52 3.92 1.36
CA LEU A 36 -10.72 3.70 2.79
C LEU A 36 -12.12 3.10 2.99
N TRP A 37 -12.21 2.11 3.88
CA TRP A 37 -13.45 1.41 4.19
C TRP A 37 -13.65 1.32 5.70
N ASP A 38 -14.77 1.85 6.18
CA ASP A 38 -15.27 1.60 7.53
C ASP A 38 -16.15 0.34 7.51
N ARG A 39 -15.64 -0.75 8.09
CA ARG A 39 -16.33 -2.05 8.12
C ARG A 39 -17.52 -2.10 9.08
N ALA A 40 -17.64 -1.14 10.00
CA ALA A 40 -18.78 -1.08 10.92
C ALA A 40 -20.03 -0.53 10.22
N THR A 41 -19.84 0.40 9.29
CA THR A 41 -20.94 1.11 8.62
C THR A 41 -21.03 0.83 7.12
N ASP A 42 -20.08 0.07 6.57
CA ASP A 42 -19.89 -0.14 5.13
C ASP A 42 -19.81 1.20 4.36
N ARG A 43 -19.21 2.21 4.98
CA ARG A 43 -18.89 3.49 4.34
C ARG A 43 -17.54 3.42 3.66
N PHE A 44 -17.47 4.01 2.47
CA PHE A 44 -16.26 4.04 1.67
C PHE A 44 -15.87 5.48 1.33
N GLU A 45 -14.58 5.78 1.40
CA GLU A 45 -14.00 7.01 0.91
C GLU A 45 -13.03 6.67 -0.21
N ASP A 46 -13.41 7.05 -1.43
CA ASP A 46 -12.63 6.77 -2.61
C ASP A 46 -11.51 7.81 -2.75
N GLY A 47 -10.26 7.37 -2.68
CA GLY A 47 -9.12 8.28 -2.71
C GLY A 47 -8.32 8.24 -3.99
N GLN A 48 -7.02 8.49 -3.84
CA GLN A 48 -6.12 8.79 -4.94
C GLN A 48 -5.94 7.61 -5.90
N TRP A 49 -5.76 7.99 -7.16
CA TRP A 49 -5.35 7.09 -8.22
C TRP A 49 -3.82 7.06 -8.37
N LEU A 50 -3.31 5.90 -8.77
CA LEU A 50 -1.90 5.65 -9.05
C LEU A 50 -1.76 4.79 -10.30
N LYS A 51 -0.99 5.24 -11.29
CA LYS A 51 -0.67 4.48 -12.50
C LYS A 51 0.76 3.92 -12.43
N GLN A 52 0.98 2.86 -11.65
CA GLN A 52 2.29 2.22 -11.45
C GLN A 52 2.12 0.71 -11.20
N ASN A 53 3.18 -0.08 -11.34
CA ASN A 53 3.15 -1.47 -10.85
C ASN A 53 3.26 -1.46 -9.32
N VAL A 54 2.21 -1.85 -8.60
CA VAL A 54 2.26 -2.03 -7.14
C VAL A 54 2.39 -3.51 -6.81
N TYR A 55 3.36 -3.86 -5.96
CA TYR A 55 3.56 -5.20 -5.44
C TYR A 55 2.72 -5.39 -4.18
N VAL A 56 1.54 -5.99 -4.36
CA VAL A 56 0.49 -6.09 -3.32
C VAL A 56 0.99 -6.85 -2.09
N ASP A 57 1.76 -7.92 -2.30
CA ASP A 57 2.37 -8.75 -1.25
C ASP A 57 3.39 -7.98 -0.38
N ARG A 58 3.85 -6.82 -0.86
CA ARG A 58 4.80 -5.92 -0.21
C ARG A 58 4.15 -4.66 0.37
N CYS A 59 2.82 -4.64 0.44
CA CYS A 59 2.05 -3.58 1.06
C CYS A 59 1.61 -3.97 2.48
N ASP A 60 1.36 -2.98 3.34
CA ASP A 60 0.85 -3.22 4.69
C ASP A 60 0.06 -2.00 5.21
N LEU A 61 -0.89 -2.25 6.11
CA LEU A 61 -1.71 -1.24 6.78
C LEU A 61 -1.34 -1.21 8.26
N SER A 62 -1.19 -0.02 8.83
CA SER A 62 -0.88 0.13 10.25
C SER A 62 -2.01 -0.44 11.14
N PRO A 63 -1.71 -0.89 12.37
CA PRO A 63 -2.72 -1.47 13.26
C PRO A 63 -3.92 -0.54 13.50
N ASP A 64 -3.70 0.77 13.58
CA ASP A 64 -4.72 1.81 13.70
C ASP A 64 -5.39 2.23 12.37
N GLY A 65 -4.97 1.68 11.24
CA GLY A 65 -5.51 1.99 9.91
C GLY A 65 -5.10 3.35 9.33
N ARG A 66 -4.23 4.12 9.99
CA ARG A 66 -3.90 5.51 9.62
C ARG A 66 -2.78 5.64 8.60
N HIS A 67 -1.93 4.63 8.46
CA HIS A 67 -0.77 4.67 7.58
C HIS A 67 -0.71 3.43 6.69
N PHE A 68 -0.27 3.63 5.46
CA PHE A 68 -0.19 2.56 4.46
C PHE A 68 1.20 2.56 3.81
N ILE A 69 1.82 1.38 3.79
CA ILE A 69 3.08 1.13 3.10
C ILE A 69 2.75 0.43 1.79
N PHE A 70 3.38 0.88 0.69
CA PHE A 70 3.34 0.17 -0.58
C PHE A 70 4.69 0.23 -1.29
N PHE A 71 4.96 -0.80 -2.09
CA PHE A 71 6.11 -0.86 -2.98
C PHE A 71 5.66 -0.73 -4.43
N ALA A 72 6.29 0.18 -5.17
CA ALA A 72 5.95 0.44 -6.56
C ALA A 72 7.17 0.41 -7.49
N LEU A 73 6.96 -0.04 -8.71
CA LEU A 73 7.90 0.03 -9.83
C LEU A 73 7.30 0.94 -10.91
N ASN A 74 8.02 2.02 -11.22
CA ASN A 74 7.71 2.94 -12.31
C ASN A 74 8.68 2.87 -13.50
N GLY A 75 9.85 2.22 -13.32
CA GLY A 75 10.86 2.07 -14.36
C GLY A 75 11.62 3.36 -14.73
N ASP A 76 11.41 4.46 -14.00
CA ASP A 76 12.18 5.70 -14.15
C ASP A 76 13.43 5.65 -13.27
N TRP A 77 14.46 4.97 -13.76
CA TRP A 77 15.74 4.76 -13.05
C TRP A 77 16.52 6.05 -12.79
N SER A 78 16.26 7.12 -13.56
CA SER A 78 16.83 8.44 -13.35
C SER A 78 16.06 9.30 -12.36
N GLY A 79 14.83 8.89 -12.04
CA GLY A 79 13.93 9.66 -11.19
C GLY A 79 14.25 9.52 -9.70
N PRO A 80 13.57 10.30 -8.84
CA PRO A 80 13.81 10.31 -7.39
C PRO A 80 13.61 8.94 -6.73
N GLY A 81 12.74 8.10 -7.30
CA GLY A 81 12.48 6.75 -6.82
C GLY A 81 13.39 5.68 -7.42
N GLU A 82 14.37 6.04 -8.25
CA GLU A 82 15.33 5.11 -8.87
C GLU A 82 14.63 3.89 -9.50
N GLY A 83 13.54 4.12 -10.24
CA GLY A 83 12.76 3.08 -10.92
C GLY A 83 11.86 2.22 -10.03
N ALA A 84 12.26 1.97 -8.78
CA ALA A 84 11.55 1.13 -7.82
C ALA A 84 11.69 1.70 -6.40
N TYR A 85 10.59 1.85 -5.65
CA TYR A 85 10.60 2.57 -4.38
C TYR A 85 9.51 2.11 -3.42
N THR A 86 9.79 2.26 -2.13
CA THR A 86 8.82 2.05 -1.04
C THR A 86 8.28 3.41 -0.59
N VAL A 87 6.97 3.49 -0.36
CA VAL A 87 6.31 4.70 0.13
C VAL A 87 5.59 4.41 1.43
N LEU A 88 5.69 5.36 2.37
CA LEU A 88 4.77 5.48 3.50
C LEU A 88 3.78 6.61 3.19
N SER A 89 2.49 6.35 3.35
CA SER A 89 1.39 7.26 3.01
C SER A 89 0.28 7.21 4.06
N ARG A 90 -0.76 8.03 3.91
CA ARG A 90 -2.00 7.95 4.70
C ARG A 90 -3.17 7.63 3.78
N PRO A 91 -3.96 6.58 4.07
CA PRO A 91 -5.21 6.36 3.37
C PRO A 91 -6.14 7.58 3.43
N PRO A 92 -6.94 7.82 2.38
CA PRO A 92 -7.01 7.06 1.13
C PRO A 92 -6.05 7.61 0.04
N TYR A 93 -4.90 8.17 0.42
CA TYR A 93 -3.96 8.81 -0.50
C TYR A 93 -2.67 8.01 -0.71
N PHE A 94 -2.14 8.01 -1.93
CA PHE A 94 -0.80 7.47 -2.24
C PHE A 94 0.31 8.49 -2.05
N THR A 95 -0.05 9.75 -1.78
CA THR A 95 0.91 10.83 -1.60
C THR A 95 1.94 10.44 -0.52
N ALA A 96 3.22 10.57 -0.86
CA ALA A 96 4.31 10.12 0.00
C ALA A 96 4.49 11.05 1.20
N LEU A 97 4.46 10.47 2.40
CA LEU A 97 5.03 11.07 3.60
C LEU A 97 6.51 10.70 3.76
N ALA A 98 6.88 9.49 3.33
CA ALA A 98 8.25 9.06 3.14
C ALA A 98 8.37 8.38 1.77
N LEU A 99 9.50 8.59 1.09
CA LEU A 99 9.84 7.87 -0.15
C LEU A 99 11.25 7.31 -0.03
N LEU A 100 11.36 5.99 -0.18
CA LEU A 100 12.57 5.21 0.00
C LEU A 100 12.96 4.61 -1.36
N PRO A 101 13.94 5.18 -2.08
CA PRO A 101 14.38 4.65 -3.38
C PRO A 101 15.05 3.28 -3.20
N GLU A 102 14.71 2.28 -3.99
CA GLU A 102 15.27 0.91 -3.90
C GLU A 102 16.21 0.59 -5.07
N GLY A 103 15.97 1.12 -6.28
CA GLY A 103 16.84 0.88 -7.44
C GLY A 103 16.69 -0.51 -8.08
N ASN A 104 15.88 -1.40 -7.52
CA ASN A 104 15.63 -2.76 -8.03
C ASN A 104 14.36 -3.37 -7.41
N THR A 105 14.00 -4.60 -7.78
CA THR A 105 12.82 -5.32 -7.23
C THR A 105 13.17 -6.53 -6.37
N TRP A 106 14.46 -6.71 -6.02
CA TRP A 106 14.92 -7.76 -5.10
C TRP A 106 14.56 -7.42 -3.65
N GLY A 107 14.58 -6.13 -3.29
CA GLY A 107 14.08 -5.59 -2.03
C GLY A 107 12.74 -4.87 -2.16
N GLY A 108 12.54 -3.80 -1.39
CA GLY A 108 11.32 -3.00 -1.40
C GLY A 108 10.17 -3.53 -0.53
N GLY A 109 9.25 -2.64 -0.16
CA GLY A 109 8.13 -2.92 0.73
C GLY A 109 8.47 -2.75 2.20
N GLY A 110 7.49 -3.06 3.06
CA GLY A 110 7.65 -2.94 4.50
C GLY A 110 6.46 -3.48 5.28
N ARG A 111 6.57 -3.49 6.61
CA ARG A 111 5.48 -3.82 7.53
C ARG A 111 5.46 -2.90 8.72
N PHE A 112 4.28 -2.74 9.29
CA PHE A 112 4.11 -2.09 10.58
C PHE A 112 4.37 -3.07 11.72
N LEU A 113 5.11 -2.61 12.72
CA LEU A 113 5.28 -3.30 14.00
C LEU A 113 4.38 -2.67 15.09
N SER A 114 4.02 -1.40 14.90
CA SER A 114 3.05 -0.67 15.72
C SER A 114 2.46 0.49 14.91
N ASN A 115 1.62 1.31 15.55
CA ASN A 115 1.07 2.53 14.94
C ASN A 115 2.13 3.58 14.55
N ARG A 116 3.37 3.45 15.06
CA ARG A 116 4.45 4.42 14.83
C ARG A 116 5.73 3.79 14.32
N GLU A 117 5.93 2.50 14.53
CA GLU A 117 7.16 1.81 14.16
C GLU A 117 6.89 0.88 12.98
N TYR A 118 7.76 0.95 11.98
CA TYR A 118 7.67 0.13 10.78
C TYR A 118 9.06 -0.23 10.30
N PHE A 119 9.21 -1.37 9.64
CA PHE A 119 10.39 -1.61 8.84
C PHE A 119 10.03 -1.40 7.37
N ALA A 120 10.99 -0.93 6.59
CA ALA A 120 10.84 -0.82 5.15
C ALA A 120 12.21 -0.92 4.48
N TRP A 121 12.23 -1.55 3.31
CA TRP A 121 13.40 -1.61 2.43
C TRP A 121 13.49 -0.34 1.57
N GLY A 122 14.72 -0.02 1.18
CA GLY A 122 15.07 1.15 0.39
C GLY A 122 16.15 2.02 1.03
N GLY A 123 16.63 3.01 0.30
CA GLY A 123 17.59 4.01 0.72
C GLY A 123 17.01 5.00 1.74
N LYS A 124 17.68 6.14 1.92
CA LYS A 124 17.23 7.21 2.83
C LYS A 124 15.86 7.74 2.41
N ASP A 125 15.07 8.20 3.39
CA ASP A 125 13.85 8.95 3.09
C ASP A 125 14.21 10.30 2.45
N ILE A 126 13.72 10.53 1.23
CA ILE A 126 13.96 11.77 0.49
C ILE A 126 12.81 12.78 0.59
N ILE A 127 11.71 12.44 1.28
CA ILE A 127 10.56 13.34 1.51
C ILE A 127 10.58 13.89 2.94
N GLY A 128 10.79 13.05 3.95
CA GLY A 128 10.99 13.49 5.34
C GLY A 128 9.77 14.09 6.03
N ARG A 129 8.54 13.72 5.62
CA ARG A 129 7.27 14.25 6.17
C ARG A 129 6.50 13.26 7.04
N ALA A 130 7.06 12.08 7.30
CA ALA A 130 6.46 11.05 8.14
C ALA A 130 6.64 11.39 9.64
N GLU A 131 6.10 12.52 10.09
CA GLU A 131 6.20 12.97 11.47
C GLU A 131 5.61 11.96 12.45
N GLY A 132 6.35 11.69 13.53
CA GLY A 132 5.95 10.72 14.56
C GLY A 132 6.14 9.25 14.17
N MET A 133 6.59 8.97 12.94
CA MET A 133 6.88 7.63 12.46
C MET A 133 8.37 7.33 12.61
N GLU A 134 8.67 6.10 13.02
CA GLU A 134 10.02 5.60 13.24
C GLU A 134 10.26 4.40 12.30
N ARG A 135 11.04 4.65 11.25
CA ARG A 135 11.55 3.57 10.42
C ARG A 135 12.62 2.79 11.19
N LEU A 136 12.50 1.48 11.13
CA LEU A 136 13.46 0.54 11.65
C LEU A 136 14.19 -0.14 10.49
N LEU A 137 15.47 -0.44 10.69
CA LEU A 137 16.35 -1.10 9.73
C LEU A 137 16.74 -2.48 10.27
N VAL A 138 16.71 -3.48 9.40
CA VAL A 138 17.26 -4.81 9.70
C VAL A 138 18.77 -4.71 9.49
N LEU A 139 19.56 -4.93 10.54
CA LEU A 139 21.01 -5.13 10.37
C LEU A 139 21.23 -6.60 10.08
N GLY A 140 22.11 -6.88 9.12
CA GLY A 140 22.31 -8.20 8.52
C GLY A 140 22.71 -9.31 9.50
N GLN A 141 23.02 -10.46 8.93
CA GLN A 141 23.43 -11.65 9.67
C GLN A 141 24.89 -11.51 10.14
N GLU A 142 25.15 -11.76 11.43
CA GLU A 142 26.51 -12.03 11.93
C GLU A 142 26.57 -13.49 12.37
N GLN A 143 27.47 -14.27 11.76
CA GLN A 143 27.64 -15.69 12.05
C GLN A 143 26.34 -16.51 11.98
N GLY A 144 25.44 -16.19 11.04
CA GLY A 144 24.17 -16.91 10.86
C GLY A 144 23.11 -16.61 11.94
N LYS A 145 23.30 -15.55 12.75
CA LYS A 145 22.25 -14.99 13.60
C LYS A 145 21.86 -13.61 13.11
N GLU A 146 20.55 -13.41 13.00
CA GLU A 146 19.97 -12.11 12.69
C GLU A 146 20.22 -11.14 13.85
N LEU A 147 20.88 -10.02 13.58
CA LEU A 147 21.38 -9.12 14.62
C LEU A 147 20.31 -8.23 15.28
N GLY A 148 19.04 -8.35 14.85
CA GLY A 148 17.88 -7.60 15.32
C GLY A 148 17.53 -6.40 14.43
N ILE A 149 16.43 -5.70 14.78
CA ILE A 149 15.95 -4.51 14.07
C ILE A 149 16.29 -3.24 14.88
N TYR A 150 16.77 -2.19 14.22
CA TYR A 150 17.30 -0.98 14.88
C TYR A 150 16.54 0.25 14.42
N SER A 151 16.31 1.22 15.30
CA SER A 151 15.84 2.53 14.84
C SER A 151 16.85 3.19 13.91
N VAL A 152 16.39 3.93 12.90
CA VAL A 152 17.26 4.82 12.11
C VAL A 152 18.01 5.82 13.00
N LYS A 153 17.48 6.14 14.20
CA LYS A 153 18.14 6.99 15.22
C LYS A 153 19.23 6.27 16.04
N GLY A 154 19.64 5.05 15.65
CA GLY A 154 20.79 4.33 16.22
C GLY A 154 20.53 3.55 17.51
N LYS A 155 19.30 3.57 18.07
CA LYS A 155 18.96 2.76 19.25
C LYS A 155 18.61 1.32 18.83
N ARG A 156 19.38 0.34 19.33
CA ARG A 156 19.08 -1.10 19.21
C ARG A 156 17.82 -1.42 20.01
N ARG A 157 16.88 -2.14 19.38
CA ARG A 157 15.76 -2.77 20.08
C ARG A 157 15.70 -4.24 19.66
N PRO A 158 15.62 -5.19 20.59
CA PRO A 158 15.39 -6.57 20.21
C PRO A 158 13.94 -6.68 19.72
N TYR A 159 13.76 -6.63 18.40
CA TYR A 159 12.51 -7.06 17.77
C TYR A 159 12.65 -8.52 17.36
N ASP A 160 11.56 -9.27 17.50
CA ASP A 160 11.45 -10.62 16.98
C ASP A 160 11.42 -10.57 15.45
N VAL A 161 12.53 -10.95 14.84
CA VAL A 161 12.74 -11.01 13.39
C VAL A 161 11.82 -12.02 12.70
N SER A 162 11.24 -12.99 13.43
CA SER A 162 10.21 -13.86 12.87
C SER A 162 8.95 -13.09 12.44
N LEU A 163 8.75 -11.86 12.92
CA LEU A 163 7.70 -10.97 12.42
C LEU A 163 7.93 -10.55 10.97
N LEU A 164 9.19 -10.56 10.49
CA LEU A 164 9.57 -10.29 9.11
C LEU A 164 9.33 -11.50 8.20
N GLU A 165 9.42 -12.70 8.77
CA GLU A 165 9.25 -13.98 8.07
C GLU A 165 7.78 -14.39 7.90
N LYS A 166 6.86 -13.75 8.63
CA LYS A 166 5.42 -14.00 8.51
C LYS A 166 4.90 -13.45 7.17
N PHE A 167 4.79 -14.35 6.20
CA PHE A 167 3.93 -14.18 5.02
C PHE A 167 2.63 -14.97 5.23
N PRO A 168 1.44 -14.37 4.97
CA PRO A 168 1.19 -12.98 4.57
C PRO A 168 1.24 -11.98 5.78
N PRO A 169 1.25 -10.65 5.55
CA PRO A 169 1.27 -9.66 6.63
C PRO A 169 0.11 -9.83 7.62
N PRO A 170 0.21 -9.33 8.86
CA PRO A 170 -0.90 -9.34 9.81
C PRO A 170 -2.16 -8.61 9.32
N SER A 171 -2.03 -7.65 8.40
CA SER A 171 -3.20 -7.02 7.76
C SER A 171 -3.95 -7.94 6.78
N HIS A 172 -3.37 -9.08 6.41
CA HIS A 172 -3.99 -10.22 5.71
C HIS A 172 -4.43 -11.32 6.72
N THR A 173 -5.05 -10.94 7.84
CA THR A 173 -5.54 -11.88 8.85
C THR A 173 -6.94 -12.44 8.53
N ALA A 174 -7.42 -13.36 9.38
CA ALA A 174 -8.72 -14.06 9.35
C ALA A 174 -9.97 -13.21 9.05
N ALA A 175 -9.88 -11.86 9.09
CA ALA A 175 -10.92 -11.00 8.56
C ALA A 175 -11.19 -11.27 7.07
N LEU A 176 -10.18 -11.70 6.28
CA LEU A 176 -10.34 -12.11 4.89
C LEU A 176 -11.37 -13.22 4.72
N ASP A 177 -11.47 -14.17 5.68
CA ASP A 177 -12.42 -15.28 5.59
C ASP A 177 -13.89 -14.80 5.60
N ARG A 178 -14.15 -13.60 6.13
CA ARG A 178 -15.48 -12.99 6.16
C ARG A 178 -15.87 -12.32 4.85
N TYR A 179 -14.93 -12.13 3.93
CA TYR A 179 -15.15 -11.38 2.70
C TYR A 179 -14.76 -12.19 1.46
N ASP A 180 -15.30 -11.78 0.32
CA ASP A 180 -14.97 -12.34 -0.99
C ASP A 180 -14.87 -11.19 -1.99
N THR A 181 -13.95 -11.30 -2.95
CA THR A 181 -13.74 -10.30 -3.99
C THR A 181 -13.77 -10.98 -5.35
N GLN A 182 -14.87 -10.81 -6.07
CA GLN A 182 -15.07 -11.44 -7.39
C GLN A 182 -15.34 -10.37 -8.43
N GLY A 183 -14.47 -10.29 -9.44
CA GLY A 183 -14.64 -9.39 -10.58
C GLY A 183 -14.88 -7.93 -10.20
N GLY A 184 -14.18 -7.41 -9.19
CA GLY A 184 -14.35 -6.04 -8.70
C GLY A 184 -15.52 -5.82 -7.75
N VAL A 185 -16.26 -6.86 -7.36
CA VAL A 185 -17.33 -6.79 -6.36
C VAL A 185 -16.82 -7.28 -5.02
N LEU A 186 -16.97 -6.46 -3.98
CA LEU A 186 -16.74 -6.85 -2.58
C LEU A 186 -18.02 -7.42 -1.99
N SER A 187 -17.94 -8.62 -1.42
CA SER A 187 -19.05 -9.31 -0.77
C SER A 187 -18.70 -9.77 0.64
N ARG A 188 -19.71 -9.87 1.51
CA ARG A 188 -19.61 -10.51 2.84
C ARG A 188 -20.09 -11.95 2.76
N ARG A 189 -19.40 -12.87 3.44
CA ARG A 189 -19.88 -14.23 3.65
C ARG A 189 -20.90 -14.27 4.77
N VAL A 190 -22.14 -14.69 4.47
CA VAL A 190 -23.22 -14.82 5.45
C VAL A 190 -23.91 -16.17 5.23
N GLY A 191 -23.76 -17.09 6.20
CA GLY A 191 -24.42 -18.40 6.14
C GLY A 191 -24.11 -19.23 4.88
N GLY A 192 -22.87 -19.16 4.39
CA GLY A 192 -22.45 -19.83 3.14
C GLY A 192 -22.77 -19.07 1.85
N ASN A 193 -23.54 -17.98 1.92
CA ASN A 193 -23.86 -17.11 0.78
C ASN A 193 -22.93 -15.90 0.73
N LEU A 194 -22.81 -15.30 -0.46
CA LEU A 194 -22.14 -14.02 -0.67
C LEU A 194 -23.19 -12.92 -0.79
N VAL A 195 -23.13 -11.95 0.13
CA VAL A 195 -23.97 -10.75 0.12
C VAL A 195 -23.12 -9.57 -0.39
N PRO A 196 -23.43 -8.99 -1.56
CA PRO A 196 -22.67 -7.85 -2.09
C PRO A 196 -22.69 -6.66 -1.13
N ILE A 197 -21.53 -6.04 -0.92
CA ILE A 197 -21.37 -4.78 -0.18
C ILE A 197 -21.26 -3.61 -1.17
N ARG A 198 -20.34 -3.72 -2.13
CA ARG A 198 -20.08 -2.68 -3.13
C ARG A 198 -19.47 -3.25 -4.42
N ASP A 199 -19.93 -2.74 -5.55
CA ASP A 199 -19.31 -2.93 -6.86
C ASP A 199 -18.31 -1.79 -7.13
N PHE A 200 -17.10 -2.11 -7.59
CA PHE A 200 -16.02 -1.15 -7.89
C PHE A 200 -15.66 -1.11 -9.38
N ASN A 201 -16.52 -1.66 -10.24
CA ASN A 201 -16.33 -1.62 -11.70
C ASN A 201 -16.72 -0.28 -12.33
N ASP A 202 -17.55 0.51 -11.66
CA ASP A 202 -18.11 1.77 -12.16
C ASP A 202 -17.27 3.02 -11.80
N MET A 203 -16.02 2.83 -11.40
CA MET A 203 -15.15 3.93 -11.00
C MET A 203 -14.59 4.71 -12.20
N SER A 204 -15.02 5.97 -12.34
CA SER A 204 -14.37 6.95 -13.21
C SER A 204 -13.16 7.57 -12.50
N PHE A 205 -12.21 8.09 -13.29
CA PHE A 205 -11.11 8.85 -12.71
C PHE A 205 -11.62 10.17 -12.14
N GLU A 206 -11.19 10.46 -10.93
CA GLU A 206 -11.44 11.73 -10.25
C GLU A 206 -10.10 12.24 -9.72
N PRO A 207 -9.67 13.44 -10.11
CA PRO A 207 -8.42 14.02 -9.61
C PRO A 207 -8.61 14.38 -8.13
N ILE A 208 -8.01 13.58 -7.25
CA ILE A 208 -8.05 13.79 -5.80
C ILE A 208 -6.67 14.21 -5.33
N ARG A 209 -6.58 15.42 -4.79
CA ARG A 209 -5.34 15.97 -4.23
C ARG A 209 -5.29 15.72 -2.72
N ALA A 210 -4.23 15.09 -2.23
CA ALA A 210 -4.05 14.90 -0.81
C ALA A 210 -3.70 16.24 -0.13
N PRO A 211 -4.08 16.46 1.15
CA PRO A 211 -3.77 17.69 1.87
C PRO A 211 -2.27 18.08 1.93
N TYR A 212 -1.38 17.12 1.69
CA TYR A 212 0.08 17.27 1.74
C TYR A 212 0.76 17.04 0.38
N ASP A 213 -0.01 17.01 -0.70
CA ASP A 213 0.49 16.87 -2.07
C ASP A 213 1.00 18.23 -2.59
N THR A 214 2.33 18.35 -2.67
CA THR A 214 3.00 19.59 -3.10
C THR A 214 3.28 19.65 -4.60
N ARG A 215 2.77 18.71 -5.40
CA ARG A 215 2.88 18.78 -6.87
C ARG A 215 2.02 19.93 -7.40
N ASP A 216 2.46 20.51 -8.52
CA ASP A 216 1.73 21.59 -9.20
C ASP A 216 0.56 21.01 -10.02
N ASP A 217 -0.64 21.56 -9.87
CA ASP A 217 -1.85 21.15 -10.59
C ASP A 217 -1.72 21.37 -12.11
N ARG A 218 -0.78 22.24 -12.54
CA ARG A 218 -0.52 22.56 -13.96
C ARG A 218 0.00 21.38 -14.78
N GLN A 219 0.40 20.26 -14.17
CA GLN A 219 0.92 19.11 -14.92
C GLN A 219 -0.17 18.22 -15.53
N GLY A 220 -1.46 18.48 -15.25
CA GLY A 220 -2.57 17.83 -15.96
C GLY A 220 -2.60 16.30 -15.86
N TRP A 221 -1.99 15.72 -14.82
CA TRP A 221 -1.78 14.28 -14.74
C TRP A 221 -3.08 13.50 -14.53
N HIS A 222 -3.43 12.67 -15.51
CA HIS A 222 -4.45 11.64 -15.41
C HIS A 222 -3.75 10.26 -15.34
N PRO A 223 -4.17 9.34 -14.46
CA PRO A 223 -3.69 7.95 -14.43
C PRO A 223 -4.01 7.15 -15.69
N LEU A 224 -4.74 7.73 -16.65
CA LEU A 224 -5.04 7.15 -17.96
C LEU A 224 -4.30 7.87 -19.10
N ASP A 225 -3.60 8.97 -18.83
CA ASP A 225 -2.80 9.64 -19.85
C ASP A 225 -1.74 8.64 -20.33
N GLY A 226 -1.93 8.18 -21.57
CA GLY A 226 -1.05 7.39 -22.43
C GLY A 226 -0.27 6.23 -21.80
N GLU A 227 -0.60 4.99 -22.20
CA GLU A 227 0.42 4.10 -22.80
C GLU A 227 0.56 4.48 -24.29
N ALA A 228 0.91 5.73 -24.58
CA ALA A 228 1.20 6.15 -25.95
C ALA A 228 2.68 5.89 -26.20
N GLY A 229 3.00 4.67 -26.63
CA GLY A 229 4.27 4.31 -27.27
C GLY A 229 5.52 4.37 -26.39
N ARG A 230 5.93 3.21 -25.86
CA ARG A 230 7.34 2.80 -25.81
C ARG A 230 7.43 1.33 -26.15
#